data_AF-A0A2D5PN65-F1
#
_entry.id   AF-A0A2D5PN65-F1
#
_cell.length_a   1.000
_cell.length_b   1.000
_cell.length_c   1.000
_cell.angle_alpha   90.00
_cell.angle_beta   90.00
_cell.angle_gamma   90.00
#
_symmetry.space_group_name_H-M   'P 1'
#
loop_
_entity.id
_entity.type
_entity.pdbx_description
1 polymer ?
#
loop_
_entity_poly.entity_id
_entity_poly.type
_entity_poly.pdbx_seq_one_letter_code
_entity_poly.pdbx_strand_id
1 'polypeptide(L)' 'MPSIIIKETEHFDIGLRKFKRACEKAAIVPEIRAREFYEKPTEKRKRLMAAAVKRARKSNRKYSFPRQRSFR' A
#
# COMPACT_ATOMS: atom_id res chain seq x y z
N MET A 1 -14.93 -0.14 -6.32
CA MET A 1 -14.91 -1.18 -5.27
C MET A 1 -14.27 -2.44 -5.84
N PRO A 2 -13.42 -3.17 -5.09
CA PRO A 2 -12.78 -4.40 -5.57
C PRO A 2 -13.78 -5.55 -5.65
N SER A 3 -13.75 -6.28 -6.76
CA SER A 3 -14.50 -7.53 -6.97
C SER A 3 -13.52 -8.68 -7.15
N ILE A 4 -13.81 -9.84 -6.55
CA ILE A 4 -13.01 -11.05 -6.69
C ILE A 4 -13.92 -12.21 -7.00
N ILE A 5 -13.57 -12.93 -8.06
CA ILE A 5 -14.24 -14.16 -8.46
C ILE A 5 -13.39 -15.30 -7.89
N ILE A 6 -13.98 -16.10 -7.00
CA ILE A 6 -13.36 -17.28 -6.42
C ILE A 6 -13.68 -18.46 -7.33
N LYS A 7 -12.66 -19.24 -7.70
CA LYS A 7 -12.85 -20.49 -8.45
C LYS A 7 -13.13 -21.63 -7.47
N GLU A 8 -13.93 -22.61 -7.87
CA GLU A 8 -14.34 -23.75 -7.03
C GLU A 8 -13.16 -24.59 -6.51
N THR A 9 -12.02 -24.56 -7.20
CA THR A 9 -10.78 -25.24 -6.80
C THR A 9 -10.04 -24.55 -5.65
N GLU A 10 -10.40 -23.32 -5.29
CA GLU A 10 -9.73 -22.54 -4.23
C GLU A 10 -10.49 -22.62 -2.92
N HIS A 11 -9.76 -22.73 -1.81
CA HIS A 11 -10.34 -22.70 -0.48
C HIS A 11 -10.78 -21.27 -0.12
N PHE A 12 -11.90 -21.14 0.59
CA PHE A 12 -12.52 -19.85 0.94
C PHE A 12 -11.53 -18.85 1.57
N ASP A 13 -10.67 -19.30 2.48
CA ASP A 13 -9.69 -18.46 3.18
C ASP A 13 -8.71 -17.76 2.24
N ILE A 14 -8.36 -18.41 1.12
CA ILE A 14 -7.50 -17.84 0.08
C ILE A 14 -8.24 -16.70 -0.63
N GLY A 15 -9.53 -16.90 -0.93
CA GLY A 15 -10.41 -15.88 -1.50
C GLY A 15 -10.53 -14.66 -0.58
N LEU A 16 -10.77 -14.88 0.71
CA LEU A 16 -10.85 -13.81 1.71
C LEU A 16 -9.54 -13.01 1.80
N ARG A 17 -8.39 -13.70 1.80
CA ARG A 17 -7.08 -13.05 1.80
C ARG A 17 -6.83 -12.22 0.54
N LYS A 18 -7.23 -12.72 -0.63
CA LYS A 18 -7.17 -11.96 -1.89
C LYS A 18 -8.05 -10.71 -1.82
N PHE A 19 -9.26 -10.83 -1.23
CA PHE A 19 -10.19 -9.72 -1.07
C PHE A 19 -9.63 -8.62 -0.17
N LYS A 20 -9.11 -9.02 0.99
CA LYS A 20 -8.43 -8.09 1.90
C LYS A 20 -7.29 -7.35 1.20
N ARG A 21 -6.44 -8.06 0.43
CA ARG A 21 -5.36 -7.44 -0.35
C ARG A 21 -5.88 -6.49 -1.43
N ALA A 22 -6.99 -6.81 -2.10
CA ALA A 22 -7.58 -5.95 -3.11
C ALA A 22 -8.14 -4.65 -2.49
N CYS A 23 -8.81 -4.74 -1.33
CA CYS A 23 -9.26 -3.58 -0.56
C CYS A 23 -8.09 -2.71 -0.07
N GLU A 24 -7.00 -3.33 0.39
CA GLU A 24 -5.77 -2.63 0.80
C GLU A 24 -5.08 -1.95 -0.40
N LYS A 25 -5.01 -2.62 -1.56
CA LYS A 25 -4.45 -2.06 -2.79
C LYS A 25 -5.27 -0.87 -3.31
N ALA A 26 -6.59 -0.96 -3.23
CA ALA A 26 -7.50 0.12 -3.58
C ALA A 26 -7.49 1.27 -2.56
N ALA A 27 -6.79 1.13 -1.43
CA ALA A 27 -6.66 2.15 -0.40
C ALA A 27 -8.00 2.67 0.18
N ILE A 28 -9.03 1.80 0.26
CA ILE A 28 -10.38 2.17 0.72
C ILE A 28 -10.38 2.63 2.19
N VAL A 29 -9.73 1.89 3.08
CA VAL A 29 -9.67 2.22 4.53
C VAL A 29 -8.99 3.59 4.79
N PRO A 30 -7.82 3.90 4.22
CA PRO A 30 -7.22 5.22 4.40
C PRO A 30 -8.02 6.34 3.70
N GLU A 31 -8.75 6.04 2.63
CA GLU A 31 -9.65 7.01 1.98
C GLU A 31 -10.82 7.39 2.89
N ILE A 32 -11.45 6.42 3.57
CA ILE A 32 -12.50 6.66 4.57
C ILE A 32 -11.96 7.56 5.69
N ARG A 33 -10.82 7.20 6.28
CA ARG A 33 -10.18 7.99 7.35
C ARG A 33 -9.82 9.41 6.93
N ALA A 34 -9.45 9.61 5.66
CA ALA A 34 -9.15 10.94 5.13
C ALA A 34 -10.41 11.79 4.87
N ARG A 35 -11.60 11.17 4.82
CA ARG A 35 -12.90 11.82 4.61
C ARG A 35 -13.66 12.09 5.91
N GLU A 36 -13.27 11.46 7.01
CA GLU A 36 -13.90 11.64 8.34
C GLU A 36 -13.87 13.09 8.83
N PHE A 37 -12.86 13.87 8.43
CA PHE A 37 -12.71 15.27 8.82
C PHE A 37 -12.25 16.12 7.64
N TYR A 38 -12.55 17.42 7.71
CA TYR A 38 -11.99 18.38 6.76
C TYR A 38 -10.49 18.55 7.01
N GLU A 39 -9.69 18.18 6.01
CA GLU A 39 -8.26 18.42 6.01
C GLU A 39 -7.96 19.68 5.19
N LYS A 40 -7.26 20.65 5.81
CA LYS A 40 -6.87 21.87 5.11
C LYS A 40 -5.98 21.51 3.89
N PRO A 41 -6.11 22.21 2.75
CA PRO A 41 -5.34 21.90 1.54
C PRO A 41 -3.82 21.81 1.75
N THR A 42 -3.27 22.62 2.66
CA THR A 42 -1.85 22.60 3.03
C THR A 42 -1.42 21.33 3.75
N GLU A 43 -2.27 20.81 4.64
CA GLU A 43 -2.00 19.58 5.39
C GLU A 43 -2.11 18.36 4.48
N LYS A 44 -3.11 18.35 3.59
CA LYS A 44 -3.24 17.34 2.54
C LYS A 44 -1.98 17.23 1.68
N ARG A 45 -1.39 18.37 1.27
CA ARG A 45 -0.12 18.41 0.52
C ARG A 45 1.04 17.84 1.33
N LYS A 46 1.19 18.23 2.60
CA LYS A 46 2.23 17.70 3.50
C LYS A 46 2.09 16.18 3.69
N ARG A 47 0.87 15.67 3.90
CA ARG A 47 0.59 14.24 4.05
C ARG A 47 0.96 13.45 2.80
N LEU A 48 0.59 13.94 1.61
CA LEU A 48 0.91 13.30 0.34
C LEU A 48 2.43 13.24 0.10
N MET A 49 3.14 14.34 0.38
CA MET A 49 4.61 14.39 0.26
C MET A 49 5.28 13.37 1.21
N ALA A 50 4.87 13.32 2.47
CA ALA A 50 5.38 12.35 3.43
C ALA A 50 5.11 10.89 3.00
N ALA A 51 3.91 10.62 2.46
CA ALA A 51 3.56 9.30 1.93
C ALA A 51 4.43 8.92 0.73
N ALA A 52 4.70 9.85 -0.19
CA ALA A 52 5.56 9.62 -1.35
C ALA A 52 7.01 9.32 -0.93
N VAL A 53 7.58 10.12 -0.02
CA VAL A 53 8.92 9.90 0.54
C VAL A 53 9.02 8.53 1.22
N LYS A 54 8.01 8.14 2.02
CA LYS A 54 7.97 6.83 2.68
C LYS A 54 7.93 5.67 1.65
N ARG A 55 7.15 5.82 0.57
CA ARG A 55 7.10 4.84 -0.53
C ARG A 55 8.45 4.73 -1.25
N ALA A 56 9.08 5.85 -1.58
CA ALA A 56 10.37 5.89 -2.24
C ALA A 56 11.46 5.21 -1.38
N ARG A 57 11.52 5.50 -0.08
CA ARG A 57 12.45 4.83 0.86
C ARG A 57 12.22 3.32 0.92
N LYS A 58 10.97 2.87 0.95
CA LYS A 58 10.64 1.43 0.95
C LYS A 58 11.04 0.75 -0.37
N SER A 59 10.85 1.43 -1.49
CA SER A 59 11.29 0.94 -2.81
C SER A 59 12.81 0.82 -2.86
N ASN A 60 13.52 1.89 -2.51
CA ASN A 60 14.98 1.92 -2.52
C ASN A 60 15.57 0.82 -1.63
N ARG A 61 15.00 0.58 -0.44
CA ARG A 61 15.43 -0.53 0.43
C ARG A 61 15.28 -1.91 -0.22
N LYS A 62 14.23 -2.12 -1.02
CA LYS A 62 13.98 -3.40 -1.70
C LYS A 62 14.92 -3.64 -2.89
N TYR A 63 15.24 -2.58 -3.63
CA TYR A 63 16.07 -2.65 -4.83
C TYR A 63 17.55 -2.29 -4.60
N SER A 64 17.90 -1.87 -3.38
CA SER A 64 19.28 -1.72 -2.95
C SER A 64 19.93 -3.10 -2.89
N PHE A 65 20.64 -3.48 -3.94
CA PHE A 65 21.60 -4.57 -3.88
C PHE A 65 22.57 -4.31 -2.71
N PRO A 66 22.95 -5.34 -1.93
CA PRO A 66 24.01 -5.16 -0.94
C PRO A 66 25.25 -4.68 -1.72
N ARG A 67 25.74 -3.47 -1.40
CA ARG A 67 27.02 -2.99 -1.92
C ARG A 67 28.03 -4.10 -1.65
N GLN A 68 28.58 -4.71 -2.70
CA GLN A 68 29.68 -5.66 -2.55
C GLN A 68 30.72 -4.97 -1.66
N ARG A 69 30.95 -5.53 -0.47
CA ARG A 69 32.08 -5.12 0.36
C ARG A 69 33.29 -5.38 -0.52
N SER A 70 33.92 -4.32 -1.01
CA SER A 70 35.21 -4.42 -1.68
C SER A 70 36.14 -5.06 -0.67
N PHE A 71 36.44 -6.35 -0.87
CA PHE A 71 37.48 -7.03 -0.12
C PHE A 71 38.77 -6.28 -0.46
N ARG A 72 39.35 -5.66 0.56
CA ARG A 72 40.76 -5.28 0.55
C ARG A 72 41.58 -6.55 0.74
#